data_AF-A0A8T2K0F6-F1
#
_entry.id   AF-A0A8T2K0F6-F1
#
_cell.length_a   1.000
_cell.length_b   1.000
_cell.length_c   1.000
_cell.angle_alpha   90.00
_cell.angle_beta   90.00
_cell.angle_gamma   90.00
#
_symmetry.space_group_name_H-M   'P 1'
#
loop_
_entity.id
_entity.type
_entity.pdbx_description
1 polymer ?
#
loop_
_entity_poly.entity_id
_entity_poly.type
_entity_poly.pdbx_seq_one_letter_code
_entity_poly.pdbx_strand_id
1 'polypeptide(L)'
;KLSPQFGKLKYGTTKVKPSKFDIFLSGYAAGGAQVIVSSPADVAKVRLQTQIYPYNATSCSVLAGSKYTGPINCLVTIVRQEGFFGLYKGSSVLMFRDCHSFATYFVSYAIFREWLIPFEQSNSELVAVLLAGGSAGVVAWSIATPMDVIKARLQVDGAKQKYRGVIHCITESVKQEGITVLFKGLSLNCLRAFPVNMVVFLTYEAIMRQFKQFPL
;
A
#
# COMPACT_ATOMS: atom_id res chain seq x y z
N LYS A 1 -39.68 4.85 -19.66
CA LYS A 1 -39.03 3.82 -20.50
C LYS A 1 -37.57 4.25 -20.74
N LEU A 2 -36.70 4.13 -19.73
CA LEU A 2 -35.25 4.31 -19.88
C LEU A 2 -34.58 2.97 -19.58
N SER A 3 -33.87 2.47 -20.57
CA SER A 3 -33.17 1.19 -20.56
C SER A 3 -31.91 1.27 -19.70
N PRO A 4 -31.71 0.41 -18.68
CA PRO A 4 -30.42 0.25 -18.04
C PRO A 4 -29.57 -0.70 -18.88
N GLN A 5 -28.83 -0.13 -19.85
CA GLN A 5 -27.77 -0.81 -20.61
C GLN A 5 -26.41 -0.74 -19.89
N PHE A 6 -26.39 -0.66 -18.57
CA PHE A 6 -25.17 -0.74 -17.77
C PHE A 6 -25.12 -2.10 -17.08
N GLY A 7 -24.34 -3.01 -17.65
CA GLY A 7 -23.95 -4.25 -16.98
C GLY A 7 -24.40 -5.53 -17.64
N LYS A 8 -24.14 -5.72 -18.94
CA LYS A 8 -23.85 -7.07 -19.43
C LYS A 8 -22.52 -7.50 -18.80
N LEU A 9 -22.59 -8.01 -17.57
CA LEU A 9 -21.50 -8.75 -16.93
C LEU A 9 -21.07 -9.84 -17.92
N LYS A 10 -19.79 -9.77 -18.33
CA LYS A 10 -19.16 -10.72 -19.27
C LYS A 10 -19.24 -12.18 -18.79
N TYR A 11 -19.57 -12.38 -17.51
CA TYR A 11 -19.86 -13.67 -16.89
C TYR A 11 -21.29 -13.64 -16.34
N GLY A 12 -22.23 -14.19 -17.11
CA GLY A 12 -23.67 -14.21 -16.79
C GLY A 12 -24.08 -15.09 -15.61
N THR A 13 -23.15 -15.58 -14.79
CA THR A 13 -23.42 -16.41 -13.60
C THR A 13 -22.27 -16.30 -12.58
N THR A 14 -22.60 -16.18 -11.29
CA THR A 14 -21.69 -16.10 -10.12
C THR A 14 -20.78 -17.33 -9.91
N LYS A 15 -20.85 -18.36 -10.76
CA LYS A 15 -20.09 -19.61 -10.63
C LYS A 15 -18.84 -19.70 -11.53
N VAL A 16 -18.58 -18.73 -12.41
CA VAL A 16 -17.42 -18.80 -13.32
C VAL A 16 -16.20 -18.14 -12.67
N LYS A 17 -15.09 -18.88 -12.58
CA LYS A 17 -13.82 -18.37 -12.03
C LYS A 17 -13.35 -17.18 -12.89
N PRO A 18 -13.14 -15.99 -12.29
CA PRO A 18 -12.72 -14.81 -13.06
C PRO A 18 -11.36 -15.04 -13.69
N SER A 19 -11.17 -14.53 -14.91
CA SER A 19 -9.89 -14.62 -15.61
C SER A 19 -8.79 -13.90 -14.81
N LYS A 20 -7.58 -14.46 -14.80
CA LYS A 20 -6.42 -13.86 -14.10
C LYS A 20 -6.16 -12.42 -14.54
N PHE A 21 -6.48 -12.10 -15.80
CA PHE A 21 -6.39 -10.75 -16.35
C PHE A 21 -7.46 -9.80 -15.78
N ASP A 22 -8.68 -10.26 -15.56
CA ASP A 22 -9.75 -9.45 -14.96
C ASP A 22 -9.46 -9.19 -13.47
N ILE A 23 -8.87 -10.16 -12.78
CA ILE A 23 -8.38 -10.01 -11.40
C ILE A 23 -7.25 -8.96 -11.34
N PHE A 24 -6.30 -9.02 -12.27
CA PHE A 24 -5.22 -8.03 -12.36
C PHE A 24 -5.78 -6.62 -12.64
N LEU A 25 -6.68 -6.49 -13.63
CA LEU A 25 -7.24 -5.20 -14.02
C LEU A 25 -8.11 -4.57 -12.92
N SER A 26 -8.90 -5.39 -12.23
CA SER A 26 -9.70 -4.94 -11.09
C SER A 26 -8.83 -4.52 -9.90
N GLY A 27 -7.75 -5.26 -9.61
CA GLY A 27 -6.75 -4.86 -8.61
C GLY A 27 -6.05 -3.55 -8.97
N TYR A 28 -5.70 -3.37 -10.24
CA TYR A 28 -5.08 -2.13 -10.74
C TYR A 28 -6.03 -0.93 -10.63
N ALA A 29 -7.30 -1.10 -11.04
CA ALA A 29 -8.31 -0.05 -10.95
C ALA A 29 -8.64 0.31 -9.49
N ALA A 30 -8.73 -0.68 -8.60
CA ALA A 30 -8.94 -0.49 -7.17
C ALA A 30 -7.78 0.30 -6.54
N GLY A 31 -6.53 -0.05 -6.87
CA GLY A 31 -5.35 0.70 -6.43
C GLY A 31 -5.35 2.15 -6.88
N GLY A 32 -5.72 2.40 -8.14
CA GLY A 32 -5.84 3.76 -8.67
C GLY A 32 -6.90 4.59 -7.96
N ALA A 33 -8.09 4.01 -7.74
CA ALA A 33 -9.18 4.67 -7.01
C ALA A 33 -8.79 4.97 -5.55
N GLN A 34 -8.15 4.02 -4.88
CA GLN A 34 -7.66 4.21 -3.51
C GLN A 34 -6.73 5.42 -3.40
N VAL A 35 -5.79 5.55 -4.34
CA VAL A 35 -4.80 6.64 -4.29
C VAL A 35 -5.46 8.00 -4.46
N ILE A 36 -6.51 8.14 -5.27
CA ILE A 36 -7.24 9.41 -5.40
C ILE A 36 -7.85 9.85 -4.06
N VAL A 37 -8.35 8.88 -3.28
CA VAL A 37 -8.98 9.14 -1.98
C VAL A 37 -7.92 9.32 -0.87
N SER A 38 -6.85 8.53 -0.86
CA SER A 38 -5.86 8.53 0.21
C SER A 38 -4.78 9.61 0.06
N SER A 39 -4.53 10.10 -1.17
CA SER A 39 -3.43 11.03 -1.46
C SER A 39 -3.39 12.27 -0.55
N PRO A 40 -4.51 12.98 -0.28
CA PRO A 40 -4.47 14.16 0.60
C PRO A 40 -4.03 13.80 2.02
N ALA A 41 -4.51 12.68 2.56
CA ALA A 41 -4.16 12.21 3.89
C ALA A 41 -2.69 11.77 3.96
N ASP A 42 -2.20 11.08 2.93
CA ASP A 42 -0.80 10.65 2.82
C ASP A 42 0.14 11.86 2.75
N VAL A 43 -0.21 12.88 1.96
CA VAL A 43 0.58 14.12 1.88
C VAL A 43 0.61 14.84 3.22
N ALA A 44 -0.54 14.98 3.91
CA ALA A 44 -0.58 15.61 5.23
C ALA A 44 0.27 14.84 6.25
N LYS A 45 0.17 13.51 6.27
CA LYS A 45 0.96 12.65 7.16
C LYS A 45 2.46 12.82 6.92
N VAL A 46 2.91 12.74 5.66
CA VAL A 46 4.33 12.89 5.32
C VAL A 46 4.84 14.26 5.73
N ARG A 47 4.10 15.35 5.46
CA ARG A 47 4.52 16.72 5.82
C ARG A 47 4.52 16.98 7.32
N LEU A 48 3.59 16.39 8.06
CA LEU A 48 3.59 16.43 9.52
C LEU A 48 4.75 15.65 10.12
N GLN A 49 5.13 14.53 9.51
CA GLN A 49 6.26 13.72 9.98
C GLN A 49 7.61 14.37 9.66
N THR A 50 7.75 15.00 8.49
CA THR A 50 9.00 15.66 8.10
C THR A 50 9.25 16.98 8.85
N GLN A 51 8.21 17.69 9.32
CA GLN A 51 8.43 18.88 10.17
C GLN A 51 9.03 18.54 11.56
N ILE A 52 8.82 17.33 12.07
CA ILE A 52 9.36 16.88 13.37
C ILE A 52 10.83 16.44 13.24
N TYR A 53 11.22 15.94 12.06
CA TYR A 53 12.57 15.46 11.78
C TYR A 53 13.20 16.24 10.60
N PRO A 54 13.55 17.53 10.78
CA PRO A 54 14.22 18.30 9.75
C PRO A 54 15.65 17.77 9.53
N TYR A 55 15.87 17.14 8.37
CA TYR A 55 17.14 16.53 7.95
C TYR A 55 18.35 17.50 7.91
N ASN A 56 18.11 18.83 7.91
CA ASN A 56 19.13 19.88 7.77
C ASN A 56 19.22 20.83 8.98
N ALA A 57 18.83 20.40 10.18
CA ALA A 57 19.00 21.23 11.38
C ALA A 57 20.33 20.92 12.08
N THR A 58 21.41 21.58 11.66
CA THR A 58 22.70 21.66 12.40
C THR A 58 22.60 22.51 13.68
N SER A 59 21.39 22.84 14.10
CA SER A 59 21.10 23.60 15.30
C SER A 59 19.79 23.07 15.86
N CYS A 60 19.78 22.75 17.15
CA CYS A 60 18.60 22.38 17.91
C CYS A 60 17.57 23.53 17.83
N SER A 61 16.77 23.55 16.76
CA SER A 61 15.65 24.47 16.56
C SER A 61 14.35 23.73 16.83
N VAL A 62 14.30 23.07 18.00
CA VAL A 62 13.05 22.58 18.60
C VAL A 62 12.08 23.76 18.89
N LEU A 63 12.54 25.01 18.72
CA LEU A 63 11.83 26.26 19.00
C LEU A 63 11.35 27.04 17.76
N ALA A 64 11.65 26.63 16.53
CA ALA A 64 11.04 27.27 15.35
C ALA A 64 9.59 26.75 15.25
N GLY A 65 8.62 27.56 15.65
CA GLY A 65 7.21 27.18 15.83
C GLY A 65 6.69 26.24 14.73
N SER A 66 5.95 25.20 15.14
CA SER A 66 5.45 24.17 14.22
C SER A 66 4.71 24.83 13.05
N LYS A 67 5.24 24.69 11.83
CA LYS A 67 4.58 25.20 10.62
C LYS A 67 3.16 24.63 10.48
N TYR A 68 2.94 23.41 10.99
CA TYR A 68 1.63 22.78 11.04
C TYR A 68 1.30 22.32 12.46
N THR A 69 0.27 22.93 13.06
CA THR A 69 -0.26 22.58 14.39
C THR A 69 -1.05 21.26 14.40
N GLY A 70 -1.47 20.77 13.22
CA GLY A 70 -2.24 19.54 13.09
C GLY A 70 -2.56 19.16 11.63
N PRO A 71 -3.18 18.00 11.39
CA PRO A 71 -3.43 17.48 10.03
C PRO A 71 -4.40 18.34 9.22
N ILE A 72 -5.45 18.85 9.85
CA ILE A 72 -6.42 19.73 9.17
C ILE A 72 -5.77 21.07 8.83
N ASN A 73 -5.00 21.66 9.78
CA ASN A 73 -4.27 22.89 9.51
C ASN A 73 -3.21 22.69 8.40
N CYS A 74 -2.55 21.52 8.36
CA CYS A 74 -1.63 21.15 7.29
C CYS A 74 -2.32 21.12 5.93
N LEU A 75 -3.45 20.42 5.81
CA LEU A 75 -4.23 20.35 4.58
C LEU A 75 -4.68 21.74 4.10
N VAL A 76 -5.24 22.56 4.98
CA VAL A 76 -5.70 23.91 4.66
C VAL A 76 -4.52 24.79 4.22
N THR A 77 -3.38 24.68 4.90
CA THR A 77 -2.17 25.44 4.56
C THR A 77 -1.63 25.02 3.19
N ILE A 78 -1.65 23.73 2.86
CA ILE A 78 -1.23 23.23 1.54
C ILE A 78 -2.15 23.77 0.44
N VAL A 79 -3.47 23.72 0.63
CA VAL A 79 -4.42 24.24 -0.36
C VAL A 79 -4.24 25.75 -0.56
N ARG A 80 -3.99 26.50 0.52
CA ARG A 80 -3.76 27.96 0.43
C ARG A 80 -2.43 28.34 -0.21
N GLN A 81 -1.35 27.57 0.02
CA GLN A 81 0.00 27.91 -0.45
C GLN A 81 0.35 27.29 -1.80
N GLU A 82 -0.10 26.07 -2.09
CA GLU A 82 0.24 25.29 -3.29
C GLU A 82 -0.97 24.99 -4.20
N GLY A 83 -2.17 25.40 -3.79
CA GLY A 83 -3.41 25.11 -4.50
C GLY A 83 -3.92 23.69 -4.29
N PHE A 84 -5.07 23.38 -4.91
CA PHE A 84 -5.72 22.06 -4.79
C PHE A 84 -4.83 20.91 -5.29
N PHE A 85 -4.07 21.12 -6.36
CA PHE A 85 -3.12 20.14 -6.88
C PHE A 85 -1.93 19.87 -5.94
N GLY A 86 -1.67 20.77 -4.99
CA GLY A 86 -0.68 20.55 -3.93
C GLY A 86 -0.97 19.32 -3.06
N LEU A 87 -2.25 18.95 -2.91
CA LEU A 87 -2.68 17.75 -2.16
C LEU A 87 -2.40 16.44 -2.90
N TYR A 88 -2.15 16.49 -4.22
CA TYR A 88 -1.86 15.32 -5.05
C TYR A 88 -0.39 15.26 -5.48
N LYS A 89 0.46 16.12 -4.90
CA LYS A 89 1.87 16.18 -5.21
C LYS A 89 2.58 14.90 -4.74
N GLY A 90 3.06 14.10 -5.70
CA GLY A 90 3.64 12.78 -5.45
C GLY A 90 2.66 11.61 -5.56
N SER A 91 1.38 11.89 -5.88
CA SER A 91 0.33 10.88 -6.06
C SER A 91 0.64 9.90 -7.21
N SER A 92 1.34 10.32 -8.27
CA SER A 92 1.74 9.43 -9.38
C SER A 92 2.69 8.30 -8.94
N VAL A 93 3.60 8.57 -8.00
CA VAL A 93 4.51 7.56 -7.44
C VAL A 93 3.74 6.60 -6.53
N LEU A 94 2.76 7.11 -5.77
CA LEU A 94 1.84 6.30 -4.98
C LEU A 94 0.97 5.41 -5.87
N MET A 95 0.42 5.94 -6.97
CA MET A 95 -0.33 5.16 -7.97
C MET A 95 0.51 4.02 -8.53
N PHE A 96 1.74 4.29 -8.96
CA PHE A 96 2.58 3.23 -9.50
C PHE A 96 2.88 2.14 -8.46
N ARG A 97 3.22 2.53 -7.23
CA ARG A 97 3.46 1.60 -6.13
C ARG A 97 2.22 0.77 -5.79
N ASP A 98 1.09 1.43 -5.57
CA ASP A 98 -0.12 0.78 -5.07
C ASP A 98 -0.76 -0.08 -6.17
N CYS A 99 -0.87 0.43 -7.39
CA CYS A 99 -1.38 -0.35 -8.52
C CYS A 99 -0.53 -1.59 -8.78
N HIS A 100 0.81 -1.48 -8.73
CA HIS A 100 1.68 -2.63 -8.95
C HIS A 100 1.65 -3.63 -7.78
N SER A 101 1.57 -3.13 -6.55
CA SER A 101 1.51 -3.97 -5.34
C SER A 101 0.20 -4.76 -5.26
N PHE A 102 -0.95 -4.12 -5.49
CA PHE A 102 -2.24 -4.79 -5.51
C PHE A 102 -2.35 -5.80 -6.65
N ALA A 103 -1.90 -5.42 -7.85
CA ALA A 103 -1.95 -6.31 -9.01
C ALA A 103 -1.10 -7.57 -8.81
N THR A 104 0.11 -7.42 -8.27
CA THR A 104 0.97 -8.57 -7.91
C THR A 104 0.33 -9.41 -6.80
N TYR A 105 -0.18 -8.78 -5.74
CA TYR A 105 -0.80 -9.47 -4.62
C TYR A 105 -1.96 -10.37 -5.08
N PHE A 106 -2.90 -9.85 -5.86
CA PHE A 106 -4.04 -10.61 -6.33
C PHE A 106 -3.66 -11.73 -7.30
N VAL A 107 -2.68 -11.52 -8.20
CA VAL A 107 -2.18 -12.56 -9.10
C VAL A 107 -1.46 -13.67 -8.34
N SER A 108 -0.55 -13.31 -7.43
CA SER A 108 0.15 -14.27 -6.59
C SER A 108 -0.82 -15.06 -5.73
N TYR A 109 -1.82 -14.41 -5.12
CA TYR A 109 -2.85 -15.08 -4.35
C TYR A 109 -3.67 -16.07 -5.18
N ALA A 110 -4.06 -15.70 -6.41
CA ALA A 110 -4.78 -16.61 -7.31
C ALA A 110 -3.94 -17.85 -7.68
N ILE A 111 -2.64 -17.67 -7.92
CA ILE A 111 -1.72 -18.78 -8.20
C ILE A 111 -1.56 -19.67 -6.97
N PHE A 112 -1.25 -19.11 -5.80
CA PHE A 112 -1.06 -19.92 -4.60
C PHE A 112 -2.33 -20.65 -4.18
N ARG A 113 -3.51 -20.02 -4.29
CA ARG A 113 -4.77 -20.74 -4.07
C ARG A 113 -4.92 -21.93 -5.02
N GLU A 114 -4.63 -21.77 -6.31
CA GLU A 114 -4.68 -22.90 -7.25
C GLU A 114 -3.78 -24.08 -6.87
N TRP A 115 -2.63 -23.79 -6.26
CA TRP A 115 -1.69 -24.80 -5.80
C TRP A 115 -2.10 -25.46 -4.47
N LEU A 116 -2.91 -24.77 -3.65
CA LEU A 116 -3.32 -25.20 -2.31
C LEU A 116 -4.74 -25.79 -2.22
N ILE A 117 -5.56 -25.68 -3.28
CA ILE A 117 -6.86 -26.37 -3.43
C ILE A 117 -6.79 -27.89 -3.13
N PRO A 118 -5.73 -28.64 -3.51
CA PRO A 118 -5.61 -30.06 -3.17
C PRO A 118 -5.56 -30.33 -1.65
N PHE A 119 -5.16 -29.34 -0.85
CA PHE A 119 -5.05 -29.42 0.61
C PHE A 119 -6.35 -28.99 1.34
N GLU A 120 -7.26 -28.30 0.63
CA GLU A 120 -8.49 -27.72 1.16
C GLU A 120 -9.56 -28.78 1.50
N GLN A 121 -9.52 -29.94 0.84
CA GLN A 121 -10.47 -31.06 1.06
C GLN A 121 -10.26 -31.81 2.39
N SER A 122 -9.20 -31.53 3.14
CA SER A 122 -8.86 -32.22 4.40
C SER A 122 -8.92 -31.24 5.60
N ASN A 123 -10.13 -30.80 5.98
CA ASN A 123 -10.45 -30.05 7.21
C ASN A 123 -9.61 -28.79 7.55
N SER A 124 -8.74 -28.31 6.66
CA SER A 124 -7.75 -27.26 6.91
C SER A 124 -7.84 -26.10 5.91
N GLU A 125 -9.06 -25.76 5.48
CA GLU A 125 -9.35 -24.62 4.59
C GLU A 125 -8.70 -23.33 5.10
N LEU A 126 -8.81 -23.06 6.41
CA LEU A 126 -8.20 -21.89 7.04
C LEU A 126 -6.66 -21.89 6.91
N VAL A 127 -6.01 -23.03 7.07
CA VAL A 127 -4.55 -23.14 6.95
C VAL A 127 -4.13 -22.94 5.49
N ALA A 128 -4.87 -23.51 4.55
CA ALA A 128 -4.61 -23.33 3.12
C ALA A 128 -4.76 -21.87 2.68
N VAL A 129 -5.80 -21.18 3.16
CA VAL A 129 -6.04 -19.75 2.89
C VAL A 129 -4.97 -18.88 3.55
N LEU A 130 -4.56 -19.19 4.79
CA LEU A 130 -3.49 -18.46 5.49
C LEU A 130 -2.13 -18.64 4.83
N LEU A 131 -1.79 -19.86 4.38
CA LEU A 131 -0.55 -20.14 3.67
C LEU A 131 -0.53 -19.45 2.30
N ALA A 132 -1.64 -19.54 1.54
CA ALA A 132 -1.76 -18.86 0.24
C ALA A 132 -1.70 -17.33 0.38
N GLY A 133 -2.38 -16.78 1.39
CA GLY A 133 -2.37 -15.34 1.68
C GLY A 133 -1.00 -14.86 2.18
N GLY A 134 -0.34 -15.64 3.02
CA GLY A 134 0.99 -15.36 3.55
C GLY A 134 2.06 -15.39 2.46
N SER A 135 2.09 -16.43 1.62
CA SER A 135 3.05 -16.53 0.51
C SER A 135 2.82 -15.46 -0.54
N ALA A 136 1.56 -15.18 -0.92
CA ALA A 136 1.22 -14.07 -1.81
C ALA A 136 1.64 -12.72 -1.22
N GLY A 137 1.45 -12.54 0.10
CA GLY A 137 1.92 -11.39 0.84
C GLY A 137 3.44 -11.21 0.73
N VAL A 138 4.23 -12.26 0.99
CA VAL A 138 5.70 -12.20 0.89
C VAL A 138 6.15 -11.81 -0.51
N VAL A 139 5.51 -12.33 -1.56
CA VAL A 139 5.82 -11.96 -2.95
C VAL A 139 5.48 -10.49 -3.21
N ALA A 140 4.30 -10.03 -2.81
CA ALA A 140 3.90 -8.63 -2.95
C ALA A 140 4.84 -7.68 -2.18
N TRP A 141 5.21 -8.03 -0.96
CA TRP A 141 6.15 -7.26 -0.14
C TRP A 141 7.58 -7.29 -0.70
N SER A 142 8.02 -8.37 -1.33
CA SER A 142 9.34 -8.44 -1.98
C SER A 142 9.47 -7.45 -3.15
N ILE A 143 8.35 -7.14 -3.81
CA ILE A 143 8.31 -6.15 -4.89
C ILE A 143 8.05 -4.73 -4.35
N ALA A 144 7.26 -4.59 -3.28
CA ALA A 144 6.95 -3.29 -2.68
C ALA A 144 8.12 -2.70 -1.86
N THR A 145 8.83 -3.55 -1.10
CA THR A 145 9.95 -3.14 -0.23
C THR A 145 11.04 -2.35 -0.95
N PRO A 146 11.56 -2.76 -2.13
CA PRO A 146 12.54 -1.95 -2.86
C PRO A 146 11.99 -0.57 -3.21
N MET A 147 10.71 -0.48 -3.63
CA MET A 147 10.07 0.81 -3.94
C MET A 147 9.93 1.68 -2.69
N ASP A 148 9.57 1.11 -1.54
CA ASP A 148 9.47 1.84 -0.28
C ASP A 148 10.84 2.34 0.21
N VAL A 149 11.91 1.56 0.05
CA VAL A 149 13.29 1.99 0.37
C VAL A 149 13.73 3.14 -0.52
N ILE A 150 13.48 3.05 -1.84
CA ILE A 150 13.83 4.12 -2.79
C ILE A 150 13.03 5.39 -2.47
N LYS A 151 11.73 5.25 -2.18
CA LYS A 151 10.87 6.36 -1.79
C LYS A 151 11.36 7.02 -0.51
N ALA A 152 11.72 6.24 0.51
CA ALA A 152 12.27 6.75 1.76
C ALA A 152 13.59 7.50 1.51
N ARG A 153 14.51 6.95 0.72
CA ARG A 153 15.76 7.62 0.36
C ARG A 153 15.53 8.94 -0.39
N LEU A 154 14.64 8.96 -1.38
CA LEU A 154 14.28 10.17 -2.11
C LEU A 154 13.60 11.22 -1.21
N GLN A 155 12.79 10.79 -0.25
CA GLN A 155 12.14 11.70 0.71
C GLN A 155 13.13 12.28 1.73
N VAL A 156 14.14 11.50 2.14
CA VAL A 156 15.21 11.94 3.05
C VAL A 156 16.22 12.85 2.33
N ASP A 157 16.46 12.65 1.03
CA ASP A 157 17.46 13.39 0.24
C ASP A 157 17.18 14.89 0.10
N GLY A 158 15.93 15.33 0.35
CA GLY A 158 15.58 16.73 0.62
C GLY A 158 16.24 17.77 -0.30
N ALA A 159 16.81 18.83 0.29
CA ALA A 159 17.33 20.01 -0.41
C ALA A 159 18.74 19.84 -1.02
N LYS A 160 19.45 18.72 -0.75
CA LYS A 160 20.80 18.49 -1.29
C LYS A 160 20.78 17.87 -2.69
N GLN A 161 19.62 17.42 -3.19
CA GLN A 161 19.42 16.89 -4.55
C GLN A 161 20.53 15.90 -4.97
N LYS A 162 20.89 14.95 -4.10
CA LYS A 162 21.90 13.92 -4.41
C LYS A 162 21.38 12.98 -5.51
N TYR A 163 20.06 12.77 -5.58
CA TYR A 163 19.42 11.92 -6.56
C TYR A 163 18.64 12.74 -7.60
N ARG A 164 19.03 12.60 -8.88
CA ARG A 164 18.34 13.23 -10.02
C ARG A 164 16.98 12.60 -10.36
N GLY A 165 16.63 11.49 -9.71
CA GLY A 165 15.38 10.76 -9.93
C GLY A 165 15.42 9.34 -9.36
N VAL A 166 14.33 8.61 -9.55
CA VAL A 166 14.14 7.24 -9.03
C VAL A 166 15.24 6.30 -9.54
N ILE A 167 15.49 6.31 -10.85
CA ILE A 167 16.47 5.42 -11.50
C ILE A 167 17.89 5.74 -11.00
N HIS A 168 18.23 7.03 -10.90
CA HIS A 168 19.53 7.46 -10.37
C HIS A 168 19.72 7.03 -8.90
N CYS A 169 18.66 7.11 -8.09
CA CYS A 169 18.68 6.64 -6.70
C CYS A 169 18.90 5.13 -6.62
N ILE A 170 18.24 4.35 -7.49
CA ILE A 170 18.42 2.90 -7.56
C ILE A 170 19.86 2.56 -7.92
N THR A 171 20.36 3.08 -9.05
CA THR A 171 21.71 2.77 -9.53
C THR A 171 22.77 3.15 -8.51
N GLU A 172 22.67 4.35 -7.93
CA GLU A 172 23.65 4.82 -6.96
C GLU A 172 23.57 4.04 -5.64
N SER A 173 22.37 3.69 -5.17
CA SER A 173 22.20 2.89 -3.95
C SER A 173 22.73 1.47 -4.12
N VAL A 174 22.49 0.84 -5.29
CA VAL A 174 23.02 -0.49 -5.60
C VAL A 174 24.54 -0.47 -5.77
N LYS A 175 25.08 0.60 -6.38
CA LYS A 175 26.54 0.77 -6.55
C LYS A 175 27.27 1.01 -5.23
N GLN A 176 26.66 1.75 -4.29
CA GLN A 176 27.28 2.10 -3.00
C GLN A 176 27.09 1.03 -1.92
N GLU A 177 25.90 0.41 -1.82
CA GLU A 177 25.52 -0.46 -0.71
C GLU A 177 25.12 -1.88 -1.15
N GLY A 178 25.12 -2.17 -2.46
CA GLY A 178 24.72 -3.46 -3.03
C GLY A 178 23.20 -3.62 -3.15
N ILE A 179 22.77 -4.75 -3.73
CA ILE A 179 21.34 -5.03 -3.98
C ILE A 179 20.54 -5.31 -2.68
N THR A 180 21.22 -5.81 -1.65
CA THR A 180 20.62 -6.14 -0.35
C THR A 180 20.02 -4.91 0.35
N VAL A 181 20.51 -3.71 0.02
CA VAL A 181 20.00 -2.47 0.57
C VAL A 181 18.53 -2.23 0.23
N LEU A 182 18.07 -2.72 -0.93
CA LEU A 182 16.69 -2.57 -1.41
C LEU A 182 15.71 -3.47 -0.66
N PHE A 183 16.21 -4.54 -0.02
CA PHE A 183 15.39 -5.45 0.80
C PHE A 183 15.56 -5.19 2.31
N LYS A 184 16.30 -4.13 2.67
CA LYS A 184 16.57 -3.75 4.06
C LYS A 184 15.27 -3.24 4.69
N GLY A 185 14.59 -4.11 5.44
CA GLY A 185 13.27 -3.86 6.02
C GLY A 185 12.21 -4.89 5.67
N LEU A 186 12.46 -5.80 4.71
CA LEU A 186 11.52 -6.87 4.34
C LEU A 186 11.21 -7.76 5.55
N SER A 187 12.23 -8.19 6.29
CA SER A 187 12.06 -8.99 7.52
C SER A 187 11.26 -8.27 8.59
N LEU A 188 11.49 -6.97 8.77
CA LEU A 188 10.75 -6.13 9.71
C LEU A 188 9.28 -5.97 9.30
N ASN A 189 9.02 -5.81 8.00
CA ASN A 189 7.68 -5.73 7.43
C ASN A 189 6.92 -7.06 7.60
N CYS A 190 7.58 -8.19 7.33
CA CYS A 190 7.01 -9.52 7.55
C CYS A 190 6.71 -9.77 9.03
N LEU A 191 7.65 -9.42 9.92
CA LEU A 191 7.45 -9.52 11.37
C LEU A 191 6.30 -8.63 11.85
N ARG A 192 6.18 -7.40 11.33
CA ARG A 192 5.07 -6.48 11.64
C ARG A 192 3.74 -7.00 11.11
N ALA A 193 3.73 -7.64 9.95
CA ALA A 193 2.52 -8.16 9.33
C ALA A 193 1.86 -9.25 10.19
N PHE A 194 2.64 -10.05 10.92
CA PHE A 194 2.12 -11.16 11.70
C PHE A 194 1.19 -10.71 12.86
N PRO A 195 1.58 -9.80 13.79
CA PRO A 195 0.68 -9.27 14.81
C PRO A 195 -0.50 -8.50 14.22
N VAL A 196 -0.27 -7.71 13.15
CA VAL A 196 -1.34 -6.94 12.51
C VAL A 196 -2.43 -7.88 11.96
N ASN A 197 -2.03 -8.92 11.24
CA ASN A 197 -2.97 -9.91 10.71
C ASN A 197 -3.68 -10.67 11.83
N MET A 198 -2.97 -11.06 12.90
CA MET A 198 -3.58 -11.73 14.05
C MET A 198 -4.69 -10.89 14.69
N VAL A 199 -4.44 -9.60 14.92
CA VAL A 199 -5.43 -8.68 15.51
C VAL A 199 -6.63 -8.49 14.57
N VAL A 200 -6.39 -8.34 13.25
CA VAL A 200 -7.46 -8.21 12.25
C VAL A 200 -8.36 -9.44 12.25
N PHE A 201 -7.79 -10.65 12.21
CA PHE A 201 -8.57 -11.89 12.23
C PHE A 201 -9.35 -12.07 13.55
N LEU A 202 -8.72 -11.79 14.69
CA LEU A 202 -9.38 -11.89 16.00
C LEU A 202 -10.56 -10.90 16.11
N THR A 203 -10.35 -9.67 15.63
CA THR A 203 -11.41 -8.64 15.61
C THR A 203 -12.56 -9.05 14.68
N TYR A 204 -12.23 -9.53 13.48
CA TYR A 204 -13.23 -9.98 12.52
C TYR A 204 -14.06 -11.15 13.06
N GLU A 205 -13.41 -12.17 13.65
CA GLU A 205 -14.13 -13.29 14.25
C GLU A 205 -15.00 -12.87 15.43
N ALA A 206 -14.51 -11.99 16.31
CA ALA A 206 -15.27 -11.50 17.44
C ALA A 206 -16.55 -10.77 16.98
N ILE A 207 -16.43 -9.89 16.00
CA ILE A 207 -17.55 -9.15 15.43
C ILE A 207 -18.54 -10.10 14.74
N MET A 208 -18.06 -11.02 13.90
CA MET A 208 -18.92 -11.98 13.19
C MET A 208 -19.66 -12.92 14.15
N ARG A 209 -19.04 -13.32 15.26
CA ARG A 209 -19.69 -14.11 16.31
C ARG A 209 -20.81 -13.34 17.00
N GLN A 210 -20.61 -12.06 17.30
CA GLN A 210 -21.64 -11.19 17.87
C GLN A 210 -22.80 -10.96 16.89
N PHE A 211 -22.51 -10.74 15.61
CA PHE A 211 -23.55 -10.61 14.59
C PHE A 211 -24.34 -11.90 14.38
N LYS A 212 -23.70 -13.08 14.44
CA LYS A 212 -24.42 -14.36 14.37
C LYS A 212 -25.28 -14.64 15.61
N GLN A 213 -24.94 -14.06 16.76
CA GLN A 213 -25.73 -14.18 17.99
C GLN A 213 -26.99 -13.30 18.00
N PHE A 214 -27.06 -12.29 17.12
CA PHE A 214 -28.27 -11.51 16.87
C PHE A 214 -28.89 -11.94 15.52
N PRO A 215 -29.72 -13.00 15.49
CA PRO A 215 -30.55 -13.27 14.32
C PRO A 215 -31.60 -12.14 14.24
N LEU A 216 -31.49 -11.30 13.21
CA LEU A 216 -32.62 -10.50 12.73
C LEU A 216 -33.57 -11.39 11.91
#